data_AF-A0A4Q2YAD6-F1
#
_entry.id   AF-A0A4Q2YAD6-F1
#
_cell.length_a   1.000
_cell.length_b   1.000
_cell.length_c   1.000
_cell.angle_alpha   90.00
_cell.angle_beta   90.00
_cell.angle_gamma   90.00
#
_symmetry.space_group_name_H-M   'P 1'
#
loop_
_entity.id
_entity.type
_entity.pdbx_description
1 polymer ?
#
loop_
_entity_poly.entity_id
_entity_poly.type
_entity_poly.pdbx_seq_one_letter_code
_entity_poly.pdbx_strand_id
1 'polypeptide(L)'
;MAEEYARISGGKIELEVVDPLRSSDRTQEVMATYGLPLTKDLLIIDARPDSSAVSTEGEEGSRVLNPNVKVVLAEDMVVFAKEGRNRVPKGFQGEDVMTARLVESIEGRAKKMVFVADKSKIDVEAETSPLKSLQDTLSLQNIDLKAINISGLKEIPADVEGVAFVAPRYDLTDEELAVLETYWNRPRAAILVILQAGEIPPKLRTFLRSNGVTPRRDRVIAKIEDRIVTTVRGEFTPGLDFTKDLALQSTVLDGATSSLDVRENDGDLINRQLNPVRLIQVAPEFWGETRFGEKDVAYDETEDNRGPLHVAAAVTRGAANDDRYAADVSRMVIIANTDFLDAENQRAENIDFLASCSNWLMDRQSLAGIGPRSLDTYKLPILDAQVSFINR
;
A
#
# COMPACT_ATOMS: atom_id res chain seq x y z
N MET A 1 5.71 17.91 -19.67
CA MET A 1 5.22 16.71 -18.94
C MET A 1 3.84 16.31 -19.42
N ALA A 2 2.78 17.09 -19.18
CA ALA A 2 1.42 16.73 -19.62
C ALA A 2 1.29 16.47 -21.14
N GLU A 3 2.04 17.20 -21.98
CA GLU A 3 2.10 16.97 -23.44
C GLU A 3 2.56 15.55 -23.79
N GLU A 4 3.45 14.96 -22.99
CA GLU A 4 3.97 13.62 -23.22
C GLU A 4 2.91 12.56 -22.93
N TYR A 5 2.12 12.74 -21.85
CA TYR A 5 0.97 11.89 -21.55
C TYR A 5 -0.05 11.94 -22.69
N ALA A 6 -0.39 13.13 -23.18
CA ALA A 6 -1.30 13.31 -24.31
C ALA A 6 -0.78 12.58 -25.56
N ARG A 7 0.50 12.75 -25.88
CA ARG A 7 1.16 12.13 -27.04
C ARG A 7 1.16 10.60 -26.97
N ILE A 8 1.55 10.02 -25.83
CA ILE A 8 1.62 8.56 -25.65
C ILE A 8 0.23 7.93 -25.58
N SER A 9 -0.77 8.65 -25.07
CA SER A 9 -2.12 8.13 -24.85
C SER A 9 -2.83 7.63 -26.11
N GLY A 10 -2.38 8.04 -27.29
CA GLY A 10 -3.02 7.72 -28.57
C GLY A 10 -4.42 8.31 -28.71
N GLY A 11 -4.65 9.50 -28.13
CA GLY A 11 -5.93 10.22 -28.18
C GLY A 11 -6.91 9.89 -27.05
N LYS A 12 -6.47 9.15 -26.02
CA LYS A 12 -7.27 8.90 -24.81
C LYS A 12 -7.22 10.06 -23.81
N ILE A 13 -6.17 10.89 -23.89
CA ILE A 13 -6.01 12.09 -23.06
C ILE A 13 -6.05 13.30 -23.99
N GLU A 14 -7.01 14.18 -23.75
CA GLU A 14 -7.08 15.49 -24.38
C GLU A 14 -6.43 16.52 -23.44
N LEU A 15 -5.43 17.23 -23.94
CA LEU A 15 -4.72 18.26 -23.18
C LEU A 15 -5.13 19.64 -23.67
N GLU A 16 -5.65 20.44 -22.76
CA GLU A 16 -5.92 21.86 -22.98
C GLU A 16 -5.04 22.71 -22.06
N VAL A 17 -4.31 23.68 -22.62
CA VAL A 17 -3.52 24.66 -21.86
C VAL A 17 -4.23 26.00 -21.94
N VAL A 18 -4.73 26.46 -20.78
CA VAL A 18 -5.45 27.73 -20.67
C VAL A 18 -4.56 28.75 -19.98
N ASP A 19 -4.20 29.82 -20.70
CA ASP A 19 -3.47 30.96 -20.16
C ASP A 19 -4.45 32.09 -19.82
N PRO A 20 -4.63 32.45 -18.54
CA PRO A 20 -5.55 33.51 -18.11
C PRO A 20 -5.32 34.88 -18.77
N LEU A 21 -4.08 35.19 -19.15
CA LEU A 21 -3.73 36.47 -19.74
C LEU A 21 -4.01 36.52 -21.25
N ARG A 22 -3.95 35.35 -21.92
CA ARG A 22 -4.14 35.25 -23.37
C ARG A 22 -5.55 34.82 -23.77
N SER A 23 -6.28 34.15 -22.88
CA SER A 23 -7.58 33.55 -23.17
C SER A 23 -8.55 33.74 -22.02
N SER A 24 -8.91 35.00 -21.75
CA SER A 24 -9.80 35.39 -20.63
C SER A 24 -11.16 34.70 -20.68
N ASP A 25 -11.75 34.58 -21.87
CA ASP A 25 -13.12 34.06 -22.02
C ASP A 25 -13.16 32.56 -21.70
N ARG A 26 -12.20 31.80 -22.24
CA ARG A 26 -12.06 30.36 -21.94
C ARG A 26 -11.72 30.14 -20.47
N THR A 27 -10.89 31.00 -19.90
CA THR A 27 -10.54 30.99 -18.47
C THR A 27 -11.79 31.13 -17.60
N GLN A 28 -12.68 32.08 -17.92
CA GLN A 28 -13.94 32.26 -17.20
C GLN A 28 -14.87 31.07 -17.36
N GLU A 29 -14.91 30.45 -18.54
CA GLU A 29 -15.71 29.25 -18.78
C GLU A 29 -15.24 28.07 -17.92
N VAL A 30 -13.93 27.81 -17.87
CA VAL A 30 -13.33 26.77 -17.01
C VAL A 30 -13.60 27.07 -15.54
N MET A 31 -13.41 28.31 -15.09
CA MET A 31 -13.72 28.72 -13.72
C MET A 31 -15.19 28.52 -13.35
N ALA A 32 -16.11 28.87 -14.26
CA ALA A 32 -17.54 28.70 -14.04
C ALA A 32 -17.93 27.22 -13.97
N THR A 33 -17.37 26.41 -14.88
CA THR A 33 -17.64 24.97 -15.02
C THR A 33 -17.16 24.18 -13.82
N TYR A 34 -15.92 24.40 -13.38
CA TYR A 34 -15.33 23.67 -12.26
C TYR A 34 -15.54 24.38 -10.91
N GLY A 35 -15.99 25.64 -10.90
CA GLY A 35 -16.22 26.41 -9.68
C GLY A 35 -14.95 26.73 -8.90
N LEU A 36 -13.79 26.82 -9.57
CA LEU A 36 -12.49 26.99 -8.94
C LEU A 36 -11.95 28.43 -9.13
N PRO A 37 -11.41 29.07 -8.08
CA PRO A 37 -10.68 30.32 -8.23
C PRO A 37 -9.28 30.05 -8.81
N LEU A 38 -8.94 30.66 -9.95
CA LEU A 38 -7.60 30.62 -10.56
C LEU A 38 -6.66 31.63 -9.89
N THR A 39 -6.46 31.50 -8.58
CA THR A 39 -5.49 32.33 -7.83
C THR A 39 -4.07 31.76 -7.88
N LYS A 40 -3.92 30.50 -8.30
CA LYS A 40 -2.65 29.78 -8.42
C LYS A 40 -2.66 28.93 -9.69
N ASP A 41 -1.46 28.55 -10.14
CA ASP A 41 -1.29 27.56 -11.20
C ASP A 41 -1.85 26.22 -10.74
N LEU A 42 -2.76 25.67 -11.53
CA LEU A 42 -3.46 24.43 -11.22
C LEU A 42 -3.64 23.55 -12.46
N LEU A 43 -3.69 22.25 -12.23
CA LEU A 43 -4.02 21.22 -13.20
C LEU A 43 -5.38 20.64 -12.82
N ILE A 44 -6.30 20.58 -13.78
CA ILE A 44 -7.60 19.94 -13.63
C ILE A 44 -7.58 18.64 -14.44
N ILE A 45 -7.98 17.54 -13.81
CA ILE A 45 -8.09 16.23 -14.46
C ILE A 45 -9.54 15.78 -14.35
N ASP A 46 -10.24 15.81 -15.47
CA ASP A 46 -11.64 15.40 -15.59
C ASP A 46 -11.74 14.09 -16.37
N ALA A 47 -12.03 12.99 -15.66
CA ALA A 47 -12.21 11.67 -16.28
C ALA A 47 -13.62 11.11 -16.01
N ARG A 48 -14.63 11.99 -15.96
CA ARG A 48 -16.04 11.56 -15.82
C ARG A 48 -16.41 10.63 -16.98
N PRO A 49 -16.99 9.45 -16.71
CA PRO A 49 -17.35 8.49 -17.75
C PRO A 49 -18.61 8.89 -18.54
N ASP A 50 -19.37 9.84 -18.01
CA ASP A 50 -20.64 10.31 -18.54
C ASP A 50 -20.76 11.84 -18.43
N SER A 51 -21.86 12.39 -18.95
CA SER A 51 -22.19 13.81 -18.83
C SER A 51 -22.74 14.18 -17.44
N SER A 52 -22.36 13.45 -16.38
CA SER A 52 -22.74 13.77 -15.00
C SER A 52 -22.25 15.17 -14.63
N ALA A 53 -22.91 15.82 -13.65
CA ALA A 53 -22.52 17.17 -13.27
C ALA A 53 -21.06 17.22 -12.78
N VAL A 54 -20.33 18.29 -13.14
CA VAL A 54 -18.93 18.55 -12.72
C VAL A 54 -18.84 18.74 -11.21
N SER A 55 -19.87 19.33 -10.62
CA SER A 55 -19.97 19.57 -9.19
C SER A 55 -21.42 19.45 -8.73
N THR A 56 -21.63 18.98 -7.51
CA THR A 56 -22.92 19.00 -6.82
C THR A 56 -22.87 19.99 -5.65
N GLU A 57 -24.01 20.58 -5.29
CA GLU A 57 -24.12 21.34 -4.05
C GLU A 57 -24.16 20.38 -2.86
N GLY A 58 -23.21 20.51 -1.94
CA GLY A 58 -23.17 19.77 -0.69
C GLY A 58 -24.13 20.33 0.36
N GLU A 59 -24.23 19.64 1.50
CA GLU A 59 -25.20 19.93 2.58
C GLU A 59 -25.05 21.34 3.21
N GLU A 60 -23.95 22.05 2.96
CA GLU A 60 -23.69 23.41 3.46
C GLU A 60 -23.55 24.48 2.35
N GLY A 61 -24.02 24.20 1.12
CA GLY A 61 -23.89 25.13 -0.02
C GLY A 61 -22.47 25.22 -0.60
N SER A 62 -21.55 24.39 -0.12
CA SER A 62 -20.22 24.19 -0.72
C SER A 62 -20.34 23.35 -1.99
N ARG A 63 -19.65 23.74 -3.06
CA ARG A 63 -19.54 22.93 -4.29
C ARG A 63 -18.61 21.76 -4.03
N VAL A 64 -19.14 20.54 -4.11
CA VAL A 64 -18.38 19.30 -4.08
C VAL A 64 -18.14 18.85 -5.50
N LEU A 65 -16.89 18.76 -5.92
CA LEU A 65 -16.53 18.25 -7.24
C LEU A 65 -16.94 16.77 -7.39
N ASN A 66 -17.27 16.39 -8.61
CA ASN A 66 -17.50 15.01 -8.98
C ASN A 66 -16.27 14.17 -8.60
N PRO A 67 -16.43 12.94 -8.07
CA PRO A 67 -15.30 12.10 -7.68
C PRO A 67 -14.27 11.91 -8.80
N ASN A 68 -14.70 11.88 -10.06
CA ASN A 68 -13.84 11.70 -11.23
C ASN A 68 -13.12 12.98 -11.69
N VAL A 69 -13.32 14.10 -10.98
CA VAL A 69 -12.67 15.38 -11.24
C VAL A 69 -11.68 15.66 -10.11
N LYS A 70 -10.39 15.77 -10.45
CA LYS A 70 -9.31 16.09 -9.50
C LYS A 70 -8.65 17.40 -9.86
N VAL A 71 -8.20 18.11 -8.84
CA VAL A 71 -7.47 19.38 -8.96
C VAL A 71 -6.14 19.21 -8.27
N VAL A 72 -5.07 19.62 -8.94
CA VAL A 72 -3.71 19.59 -8.42
C VAL A 72 -3.15 21.01 -8.47
N LEU A 73 -2.65 21.52 -7.35
CA LEU A 73 -1.96 22.79 -7.34
C LEU A 73 -0.50 22.58 -7.75
N ALA A 74 0.07 23.50 -8.53
CA ALA A 74 1.47 23.41 -8.93
C ALA A 74 2.43 23.34 -7.72
N GLU A 75 2.03 23.92 -6.57
CA GLU A 75 2.79 23.84 -5.32
C GLU A 75 2.86 22.43 -4.72
N ASP A 76 1.87 21.56 -4.99
CA ASP A 76 1.84 20.18 -4.49
C ASP A 76 2.83 19.28 -5.24
N MET A 77 3.21 19.68 -6.46
CA MET A 77 4.22 19.01 -7.26
C MET A 77 5.66 19.32 -6.81
N VAL A 78 5.85 20.22 -5.83
CA VAL A 78 7.16 20.62 -5.33
C VAL A 78 7.38 20.08 -3.93
N VAL A 79 8.48 19.36 -3.74
CA VAL A 79 8.91 18.87 -2.42
C VAL A 79 9.66 19.99 -1.71
N PHE A 80 9.13 20.46 -0.60
CA PHE A 80 9.76 21.49 0.23
C PHE A 80 10.42 20.87 1.46
N ALA A 81 11.66 21.25 1.73
CA ALA A 81 12.30 21.02 3.01
C ALA A 81 12.25 22.28 3.89
N LYS A 82 12.12 22.10 5.20
CA LYS A 82 12.31 23.19 6.16
C LYS A 82 13.78 23.38 6.45
N GLU A 83 14.33 24.54 6.09
CA GLU A 83 15.62 25.03 6.61
C GLU A 83 15.35 26.27 7.46
N GLY A 84 15.32 26.09 8.79
CA GLY A 84 14.93 27.14 9.73
C GLY A 84 13.46 27.56 9.59
N ARG A 85 13.20 28.84 9.31
CA ARG A 85 11.84 29.38 9.07
C ARG A 85 11.44 29.39 7.58
N ASN A 86 12.36 29.07 6.67
CA ASN A 86 12.09 29.12 5.23
C ASN A 86 11.80 27.73 4.67
N ARG A 87 10.84 27.67 3.74
CA ARG A 87 10.59 26.49 2.91
C ARG A 87 11.49 26.60 1.68
N VAL A 88 12.41 25.66 1.53
CA VAL A 88 13.31 25.59 0.37
C VAL A 88 12.84 24.44 -0.52
N PRO A 89 12.58 24.67 -1.82
CA PRO A 89 12.26 23.59 -2.74
C PRO A 89 13.49 22.68 -2.89
N LYS A 90 13.33 21.39 -2.56
CA LYS A 90 14.41 20.38 -2.67
C LYS A 90 14.20 19.39 -3.80
N GLY A 91 12.99 19.27 -4.33
CA GLY A 91 12.69 18.34 -5.41
C GLY A 91 11.39 18.66 -6.12
N PHE A 92 11.19 18.01 -7.27
CA PHE A 92 9.97 18.09 -8.06
C PHE A 92 9.43 16.68 -8.27
N GLN A 93 8.16 16.46 -7.90
CA GLN A 93 7.45 15.19 -7.92
C GLN A 93 6.22 15.25 -8.86
N GLY A 94 6.28 16.09 -9.91
CA GLY A 94 5.12 16.34 -10.76
C GLY A 94 4.59 15.10 -11.49
N GLU A 95 5.46 14.15 -11.84
CA GLU A 95 5.07 12.92 -12.55
C GLU A 95 4.27 11.97 -11.63
N ASP A 96 4.74 11.80 -10.40
CA ASP A 96 4.07 10.96 -9.40
C ASP A 96 2.70 11.52 -9.05
N VAL A 97 2.63 12.82 -8.77
CA VAL A 97 1.38 13.51 -8.45
C VAL A 97 0.41 13.45 -9.62
N MET A 98 0.88 13.67 -10.86
CA MET A 98 0.03 13.62 -12.05
C MET A 98 -0.50 12.20 -12.31
N THR A 99 0.36 11.19 -12.21
CA THR A 99 -0.03 9.79 -12.42
C THR A 99 -1.04 9.33 -11.37
N ALA A 100 -0.78 9.61 -10.09
CA ALA A 100 -1.72 9.30 -9.01
C ALA A 100 -3.07 9.95 -9.25
N ARG A 101 -3.10 11.24 -9.61
CA ARG A 101 -4.34 11.99 -9.82
C ARG A 101 -5.12 11.54 -11.06
N LEU A 102 -4.44 11.11 -12.12
CA LEU A 102 -5.08 10.47 -13.28
C LEU A 102 -5.79 9.18 -12.88
N VAL A 103 -5.12 8.32 -12.12
CA VAL A 103 -5.72 7.07 -11.60
C VAL A 103 -6.92 7.38 -10.74
N GLU A 104 -6.79 8.32 -9.79
CA GLU A 104 -7.88 8.75 -8.93
C GLU A 104 -9.09 9.30 -9.72
N SER A 105 -8.85 10.10 -10.76
CA SER A 105 -9.91 10.63 -11.61
C SER A 105 -10.64 9.53 -12.37
N ILE A 106 -9.96 8.48 -12.82
CA ILE A 106 -10.61 7.35 -13.52
C ILE A 106 -11.47 6.54 -12.55
N GLU A 107 -10.99 6.31 -11.34
CA GLU A 107 -11.69 5.51 -10.32
C GLU A 107 -12.81 6.27 -9.60
N GLY A 108 -12.68 7.59 -9.53
CA GLY A 108 -13.60 8.48 -8.85
C GLY A 108 -13.39 8.52 -7.34
N ARG A 109 -14.11 7.67 -6.60
CA ARG A 109 -14.07 7.69 -5.13
C ARG A 109 -12.90 6.86 -4.61
N ALA A 110 -12.19 7.39 -3.62
CA ALA A 110 -11.21 6.62 -2.88
C ALA A 110 -11.86 5.38 -2.25
N LYS A 111 -11.14 4.26 -2.30
CA LYS A 111 -11.54 3.04 -1.63
C LYS A 111 -11.36 3.21 -0.13
N LYS A 112 -12.33 2.77 0.67
CA LYS A 112 -12.27 2.95 2.13
C LYS A 112 -11.66 1.71 2.78
N MET A 113 -10.53 1.88 3.45
CA MET A 113 -9.94 0.86 4.31
C MET A 113 -9.97 1.36 5.76
N VAL A 114 -10.27 0.47 6.71
CA VAL A 114 -10.22 0.82 8.13
C VAL A 114 -9.08 0.08 8.82
N PHE A 115 -8.36 0.79 9.68
CA PHE A 115 -7.34 0.22 10.56
C PHE A 115 -7.92 0.01 11.95
N VAL A 116 -7.77 -1.20 12.50
CA VAL A 116 -8.23 -1.55 13.84
C VAL A 116 -7.26 -1.02 14.90
N ALA A 117 -7.51 0.20 15.36
CA ALA A 117 -6.57 0.99 16.17
C ALA A 117 -6.49 0.51 17.63
N ASP A 118 -7.62 0.15 18.23
CA ASP A 118 -7.73 -0.33 19.61
C ASP A 118 -7.01 -1.66 19.89
N LYS A 119 -6.63 -2.40 18.83
CA LYS A 119 -5.83 -3.62 18.95
C LYS A 119 -4.34 -3.40 18.74
N SER A 120 -3.94 -2.24 18.24
CA SER A 120 -2.55 -1.88 18.00
C SER A 120 -2.00 -0.99 19.12
N LYS A 121 -0.67 -0.86 19.18
CA LYS A 121 0.04 0.11 20.03
C LYS A 121 0.84 1.12 19.21
N ILE A 122 0.69 1.12 17.89
CA ILE A 122 1.36 2.09 17.04
C ILE A 122 0.75 3.46 17.31
N ASP A 123 1.61 4.43 17.63
CA ASP A 123 1.19 5.80 17.85
C ASP A 123 0.66 6.39 16.54
N VAL A 124 -0.56 6.92 16.57
CA VAL A 124 -1.21 7.49 15.40
C VAL A 124 -0.74 8.93 15.15
N GLU A 125 -0.19 9.60 16.18
CA GLU A 125 0.08 11.04 16.14
C GLU A 125 1.54 11.39 15.78
N ALA A 126 2.46 10.44 15.86
CA ALA A 126 3.87 10.69 15.54
C ALA A 126 4.13 10.78 14.02
N GLU A 127 4.76 11.86 13.55
CA GLU A 127 5.09 12.07 12.12
C GLU A 127 6.00 10.98 11.54
N THR A 128 6.80 10.31 12.37
CA THR A 128 7.68 9.19 11.98
C THR A 128 7.08 7.81 12.26
N SER A 129 5.77 7.75 12.53
CA SER A 129 5.10 6.49 12.86
C SER A 129 5.02 5.56 11.65
N PRO A 130 5.20 4.23 11.82
CA PRO A 130 4.97 3.27 10.75
C PRO A 130 3.52 3.29 10.21
N LEU A 131 2.55 3.74 11.01
CA LEU A 131 1.18 3.94 10.52
C LEU A 131 1.09 5.10 9.51
N LYS A 132 1.87 6.17 9.71
CA LYS A 132 1.87 7.33 8.82
C LYS A 132 2.44 6.94 7.45
N SER A 133 3.54 6.20 7.43
CA SER A 133 4.11 5.58 6.23
C SER A 133 3.10 4.73 5.46
N LEU A 134 2.33 3.89 6.18
CA LEU A 134 1.26 3.10 5.58
C LEU A 134 0.14 3.97 5.01
N GLN A 135 -0.31 4.99 5.75
CA GLN A 135 -1.32 5.94 5.28
C GLN A 135 -0.88 6.66 4.01
N ASP A 136 0.37 7.13 3.96
CA ASP A 136 0.92 7.85 2.81
C ASP A 136 1.02 6.91 1.60
N THR A 137 1.48 5.67 1.80
CA THR A 137 1.53 4.65 0.74
C THR A 137 0.13 4.35 0.19
N LEU A 138 -0.86 4.13 1.07
CA LEU A 138 -2.24 3.83 0.68
C LEU A 138 -2.93 5.03 0.02
N SER A 139 -2.66 6.25 0.49
CA SER A 139 -3.22 7.47 -0.10
C SER A 139 -2.72 7.68 -1.53
N LEU A 140 -1.44 7.37 -1.81
CA LEU A 140 -0.90 7.38 -3.18
C LEU A 140 -1.59 6.35 -4.09
N GLN A 141 -2.12 5.27 -3.51
CA GLN A 141 -2.95 4.29 -4.21
C GLN A 141 -4.44 4.64 -4.19
N ASN A 142 -4.86 5.87 -3.89
CA ASN A 142 -6.28 6.24 -3.79
C ASN A 142 -7.08 5.36 -2.81
N ILE A 143 -6.47 5.01 -1.68
CA ILE A 143 -7.09 4.28 -0.57
C ILE A 143 -7.09 5.18 0.67
N ASP A 144 -8.28 5.48 1.19
CA ASP A 144 -8.47 6.26 2.41
C ASP A 144 -8.43 5.30 3.63
N LEU A 145 -7.33 5.36 4.38
CA LEU A 145 -7.15 4.57 5.60
C LEU A 145 -7.64 5.33 6.83
N LYS A 146 -8.70 4.83 7.47
CA LYS A 146 -9.29 5.44 8.69
C LYS A 146 -9.16 4.55 9.91
N ALA A 147 -8.81 5.13 11.05
CA ALA A 147 -8.81 4.41 12.32
C ALA A 147 -10.24 4.09 12.77
N ILE A 148 -10.47 2.86 13.23
CA ILE A 148 -11.71 2.42 13.87
C ILE A 148 -11.37 1.60 15.13
N ASN A 149 -12.24 1.64 16.12
CA ASN A 149 -12.21 0.73 17.25
C ASN A 149 -13.17 -0.42 16.97
N ILE A 150 -12.69 -1.66 17.02
CA ILE A 150 -13.55 -2.84 16.84
C ILE A 150 -14.33 -3.16 18.12
N SER A 151 -13.81 -2.77 19.29
CA SER A 151 -14.49 -2.94 20.56
C SER A 151 -15.86 -2.23 20.58
N GLY A 152 -16.91 -3.00 20.86
CA GLY A 152 -18.29 -2.50 20.89
C GLY A 152 -18.93 -2.31 19.51
N LEU A 153 -18.20 -2.59 18.42
CA LEU A 153 -18.72 -2.54 17.07
C LEU A 153 -19.58 -3.79 16.81
N LYS A 154 -20.82 -3.59 16.34
CA LYS A 154 -21.71 -4.72 15.99
C LYS A 154 -21.38 -5.33 14.63
N GLU A 155 -20.93 -4.50 13.70
CA GLU A 155 -20.53 -4.92 12.37
C GLU A 155 -19.60 -3.89 11.75
N ILE A 156 -18.70 -4.33 10.87
CA ILE A 156 -17.89 -3.42 10.05
C ILE A 156 -18.82 -2.73 9.05
N PRO A 157 -18.78 -1.40 8.92
CA PRO A 157 -19.68 -0.66 8.03
C PRO A 157 -19.66 -1.18 6.59
N ALA A 158 -20.80 -1.08 5.89
CA ALA A 158 -20.96 -1.62 4.54
C ALA A 158 -20.18 -0.82 3.47
N ASP A 159 -19.83 0.43 3.76
CA ASP A 159 -19.03 1.29 2.87
C ASP A 159 -17.52 1.04 3.00
N VAL A 160 -17.09 0.20 3.95
CA VAL A 160 -15.70 -0.20 4.16
C VAL A 160 -15.37 -1.39 3.26
N GLU A 161 -14.40 -1.19 2.38
CA GLU A 161 -13.96 -2.18 1.39
C GLU A 161 -12.77 -2.99 1.88
N GLY A 162 -12.00 -2.49 2.86
CA GLY A 162 -10.89 -3.22 3.46
C GLY A 162 -10.72 -3.02 4.96
N VAL A 163 -10.11 -4.00 5.63
CA VAL A 163 -9.76 -3.96 7.06
C VAL A 163 -8.27 -4.25 7.21
N ALA A 164 -7.59 -3.42 7.98
CA ALA A 164 -6.16 -3.52 8.26
C ALA A 164 -5.90 -3.79 9.75
N PHE A 165 -5.10 -4.82 10.02
CA PHE A 165 -4.48 -5.05 11.33
C PHE A 165 -2.98 -4.76 11.20
N VAL A 166 -2.47 -3.79 11.95
CA VAL A 166 -1.06 -3.39 11.92
C VAL A 166 -0.49 -3.50 13.32
N ALA A 167 0.52 -4.36 13.49
CA ALA A 167 1.11 -4.75 14.77
C ALA A 167 0.10 -4.96 15.92
N PRO A 168 -0.90 -5.85 15.75
CA PRO A 168 -1.87 -6.12 16.80
C PRO A 168 -1.18 -6.69 18.06
N ARG A 169 -1.41 -6.04 19.20
CA ARG A 169 -0.85 -6.40 20.52
C ARG A 169 -1.91 -6.91 21.49
N TYR A 170 -3.15 -6.49 21.32
CA TYR A 170 -4.28 -6.95 22.13
C TYR A 170 -5.10 -7.96 21.35
N ASP A 171 -5.56 -9.01 22.03
CA ASP A 171 -6.37 -10.04 21.38
C ASP A 171 -7.81 -9.58 21.14
N LEU A 172 -8.47 -10.30 20.24
CA LEU A 172 -9.89 -10.12 19.95
C LEU A 172 -10.74 -10.79 21.05
N THR A 173 -11.89 -10.22 21.38
CA THR A 173 -12.93 -10.94 22.11
C THR A 173 -13.66 -11.91 21.16
N ASP A 174 -14.50 -12.81 21.68
CA ASP A 174 -15.29 -13.70 20.81
C ASP A 174 -16.29 -12.92 19.96
N GLU A 175 -16.83 -11.82 20.49
CA GLU A 175 -17.72 -10.92 19.77
C GLU A 175 -16.99 -10.21 18.61
N GLU A 176 -15.79 -9.68 18.87
CA GLU A 176 -14.98 -9.00 17.85
C GLU A 176 -14.48 -9.98 16.78
N LEU A 177 -14.14 -11.21 17.16
CA LEU A 177 -13.78 -12.26 16.20
C LEU A 177 -14.98 -12.60 15.30
N ALA A 178 -16.18 -12.70 15.85
CA ALA A 178 -17.40 -12.94 15.05
C ALA A 178 -17.69 -11.78 14.07
N VAL A 179 -17.42 -10.53 14.47
CA VAL A 179 -17.52 -9.35 13.59
C VAL A 179 -16.53 -9.45 12.42
N LEU A 180 -15.28 -9.82 12.71
CA LEU A 180 -14.25 -10.02 11.69
C LEU A 180 -14.59 -11.17 10.74
N GLU A 181 -15.06 -12.32 11.26
CA GLU A 181 -15.48 -13.46 10.46
C GLU A 181 -16.69 -13.13 9.58
N THR A 182 -17.66 -12.37 10.11
CA THR A 182 -18.81 -11.88 9.35
C THR A 182 -18.35 -10.99 8.20
N TYR A 183 -17.41 -10.07 8.44
CA TYR A 183 -16.82 -9.25 7.39
C TYR A 183 -16.07 -10.09 6.36
N TRP A 184 -15.21 -11.01 6.78
CA TRP A 184 -14.43 -11.86 5.89
C TRP A 184 -15.29 -12.74 4.99
N ASN A 185 -16.48 -13.13 5.47
CA ASN A 185 -17.45 -13.91 4.72
C ASN A 185 -18.23 -13.12 3.66
N ARG A 186 -18.19 -11.77 3.67
CA ARG A 186 -18.78 -10.93 2.62
C ARG A 186 -18.06 -11.14 1.29
N PRO A 187 -18.74 -11.01 0.14
CA PRO A 187 -18.06 -10.99 -1.16
C PRO A 187 -17.10 -9.80 -1.23
N ARG A 188 -15.96 -9.97 -1.88
CA ARG A 188 -14.93 -8.92 -2.04
C ARG A 188 -14.40 -8.33 -0.73
N ALA A 189 -14.39 -9.10 0.35
CA ALA A 189 -13.74 -8.66 1.59
C ALA A 189 -12.23 -8.57 1.38
N ALA A 190 -11.61 -7.49 1.86
CA ALA A 190 -10.17 -7.27 1.77
C ALA A 190 -9.57 -7.15 3.18
N ILE A 191 -8.57 -7.98 3.50
CA ILE A 191 -7.90 -7.93 4.80
C ILE A 191 -6.39 -7.77 4.62
N LEU A 192 -5.83 -6.69 5.16
CA LEU A 192 -4.38 -6.49 5.27
C LEU A 192 -3.94 -6.78 6.70
N VAL A 193 -2.96 -7.66 6.88
CA VAL A 193 -2.41 -7.99 8.20
C VAL A 193 -0.90 -7.79 8.16
N ILE A 194 -0.41 -6.81 8.91
CA ILE A 194 1.01 -6.56 9.09
C ILE A 194 1.33 -6.89 10.54
N LEU A 195 2.12 -7.94 10.73
CA LEU A 195 2.44 -8.50 12.04
C LEU A 195 3.81 -8.02 12.49
N GLN A 196 3.92 -7.73 13.78
CA GLN A 196 5.21 -7.52 14.41
C GLN A 196 5.73 -8.88 14.90
N ALA A 197 7.03 -9.10 14.80
CA ALA A 197 7.62 -10.36 15.26
C ALA A 197 7.36 -10.62 16.75
N GLY A 198 7.25 -11.90 17.09
CA GLY A 198 7.02 -12.37 18.46
C GLY A 198 5.64 -12.96 18.67
N GLU A 199 5.07 -12.73 19.86
CA GLU A 199 3.80 -13.35 20.24
C GLU A 199 2.61 -12.65 19.58
N ILE A 200 1.96 -13.36 18.66
CA ILE A 200 0.72 -12.94 18.00
C ILE A 200 -0.48 -13.30 18.89
N PRO A 201 -1.46 -12.40 19.06
CA PRO A 201 -2.65 -12.69 19.84
C PRO A 201 -3.33 -14.01 19.42
N PRO A 202 -3.65 -14.92 20.37
CA PRO A 202 -4.12 -16.28 20.07
C PRO A 202 -5.34 -16.38 19.15
N LYS A 203 -6.36 -15.53 19.32
CA LYS A 203 -7.55 -15.59 18.47
C LYS A 203 -7.28 -15.09 17.06
N LEU A 204 -6.52 -14.00 16.92
CA LEU A 204 -6.06 -13.55 15.60
C LEU A 204 -5.22 -14.64 14.91
N ARG A 205 -4.29 -15.27 15.63
CA ARG A 205 -3.49 -16.38 15.10
C ARG A 205 -4.36 -17.56 14.67
N THR A 206 -5.42 -17.85 15.41
CA THR A 206 -6.38 -18.92 15.08
C THR A 206 -7.19 -18.59 13.82
N PHE A 207 -7.63 -17.33 13.69
CA PHE A 207 -8.29 -16.84 12.49
C PHE A 207 -7.40 -16.94 11.24
N LEU A 208 -6.12 -16.55 11.33
CA LEU A 208 -5.21 -16.71 10.19
C LEU A 208 -4.99 -18.18 9.85
N ARG A 209 -4.79 -19.03 10.87
CA ARG A 209 -4.59 -20.49 10.69
C ARG A 209 -5.78 -21.15 10.00
N SER A 210 -7.01 -20.76 10.34
CA SER A 210 -8.23 -21.30 9.72
C SER A 210 -8.34 -20.94 8.23
N ASN A 211 -7.64 -19.89 7.80
CA ASN A 211 -7.49 -19.45 6.42
C ASN A 211 -6.22 -19.98 5.74
N GLY A 212 -5.43 -20.82 6.41
CA GLY A 212 -4.29 -21.52 5.82
C GLY A 212 -2.93 -20.88 6.07
N VAL A 213 -2.85 -19.78 6.81
CA VAL A 213 -1.59 -19.09 7.13
C VAL A 213 -1.40 -19.03 8.63
N THR A 214 -0.35 -19.64 9.17
CA THR A 214 -0.06 -19.60 10.61
C THR A 214 1.23 -18.83 10.88
N PRO A 215 1.16 -17.68 11.55
CA PRO A 215 2.35 -17.05 12.12
C PRO A 215 3.01 -17.98 13.14
N ARG A 216 4.30 -18.27 12.95
CA ARG A 216 5.10 -19.03 13.89
C ARG A 216 5.58 -18.12 15.03
N ARG A 217 5.85 -18.72 16.19
CA ARG A 217 6.39 -18.02 17.36
C ARG A 217 7.92 -18.12 17.31
N ASP A 218 8.49 -17.52 16.27
CA ASP A 218 9.93 -17.52 16.03
C ASP A 218 10.40 -16.14 15.56
N ARG A 219 11.72 -15.98 15.49
CA ARG A 219 12.37 -14.85 14.85
C ARG A 219 13.29 -15.35 13.76
N VAL A 220 13.13 -14.82 12.56
CA VAL A 220 13.97 -15.17 11.42
C VAL A 220 15.34 -14.51 11.60
N ILE A 221 16.38 -15.31 11.75
CA ILE A 221 17.75 -14.86 11.97
C ILE A 221 18.75 -15.67 11.15
N ALA A 222 19.92 -15.09 10.89
CA ALA A 222 21.08 -15.77 10.37
C ALA A 222 22.30 -15.49 11.26
N LYS A 223 23.31 -16.36 11.22
CA LYS A 223 24.60 -16.15 11.89
C LYS A 223 25.71 -16.07 10.86
N ILE A 224 26.30 -14.88 10.72
CA ILE A 224 27.40 -14.60 9.78
C ILE A 224 28.60 -14.15 10.59
N GLU A 225 29.71 -14.89 10.51
CA GLU A 225 30.97 -14.58 11.23
C GLU A 225 30.74 -14.26 12.73
N ASP A 226 29.97 -15.12 13.41
CA ASP A 226 29.54 -14.98 14.81
C ASP A 226 28.65 -13.77 15.15
N ARG A 227 28.15 -13.04 14.13
CA ARG A 227 27.15 -11.99 14.31
C ARG A 227 25.76 -12.50 13.96
N ILE A 228 24.81 -12.22 14.84
CA ILE A 228 23.39 -12.44 14.58
C ILE A 228 22.90 -11.34 13.64
N VAL A 229 22.32 -11.74 12.53
CA VAL A 229 21.69 -10.87 11.53
C VAL A 229 20.19 -11.09 11.60
N THR A 230 19.45 -10.02 11.90
CA THR A 230 17.97 -10.04 11.92
C THR A 230 17.36 -9.37 10.69
N THR A 231 18.16 -8.64 9.92
CA THR A 231 17.76 -8.08 8.63
C THR A 231 17.58 -9.22 7.64
N VAL A 232 16.34 -9.55 7.34
CA VAL A 232 15.97 -10.74 6.56
C VAL A 232 16.13 -10.47 5.08
N ARG A 233 16.81 -11.37 4.38
CA ARG A 233 16.84 -11.37 2.92
C ARG A 233 15.78 -12.33 2.40
N GLY A 234 15.00 -11.88 1.43
CA GLY A 234 13.97 -12.70 0.80
C GLY A 234 13.90 -12.48 -0.70
N GLU A 235 13.19 -13.36 -1.37
CA GLU A 235 12.91 -13.32 -2.80
C GLU A 235 11.40 -13.39 -3.02
N PHE A 236 10.88 -12.57 -3.93
CA PHE A 236 9.46 -12.57 -4.27
C PHE A 236 9.08 -13.79 -5.10
N THR A 237 8.00 -14.46 -4.69
CA THR A 237 7.48 -15.65 -5.37
C THR A 237 7.08 -15.35 -6.81
N PRO A 238 7.55 -16.12 -7.81
CA PRO A 238 7.14 -15.96 -9.19
C PRO A 238 5.73 -16.52 -9.45
N GLY A 239 5.10 -16.08 -10.56
CA GLY A 239 3.83 -16.64 -11.03
C GLY A 239 2.57 -16.02 -10.39
N LEU A 240 2.72 -14.90 -9.70
CA LEU A 240 1.62 -14.12 -9.15
C LEU A 240 1.45 -12.83 -9.95
N ASP A 241 0.28 -12.63 -10.56
CA ASP A 241 0.05 -11.50 -11.48
C ASP A 241 0.25 -10.14 -10.82
N PHE A 242 -0.12 -10.00 -9.55
CA PHE A 242 -0.06 -8.73 -8.84
C PHE A 242 1.34 -8.36 -8.32
N THR A 243 2.28 -9.30 -8.30
CA THR A 243 3.70 -9.05 -7.96
C THR A 243 4.63 -9.43 -9.11
N LYS A 244 4.10 -9.53 -10.33
CA LYS A 244 4.86 -10.01 -11.52
C LYS A 244 6.13 -9.20 -11.78
N ASP A 245 6.09 -7.89 -11.55
CA ASP A 245 7.21 -6.98 -11.82
C ASP A 245 8.32 -7.13 -10.76
N LEU A 246 7.99 -7.71 -9.61
CA LEU A 246 8.92 -8.02 -8.52
C LEU A 246 9.36 -9.50 -8.54
N ALA A 247 8.78 -10.35 -9.39
CA ALA A 247 9.05 -11.78 -9.40
C ALA A 247 10.56 -12.07 -9.53
N LEU A 248 11.08 -12.96 -8.67
CA LEU A 248 12.50 -13.34 -8.57
C LEU A 248 13.45 -12.20 -8.16
N GLN A 249 12.94 -11.01 -7.87
CA GLN A 249 13.76 -9.95 -7.29
C GLN A 249 13.98 -10.23 -5.80
N SER A 250 15.18 -9.90 -5.32
CA SER A 250 15.49 -9.97 -3.91
C SER A 250 15.05 -8.69 -3.19
N THR A 251 14.55 -8.84 -1.97
CA THR A 251 14.30 -7.74 -1.05
C THR A 251 14.98 -7.98 0.29
N VAL A 252 15.07 -6.90 1.07
CA VAL A 252 15.58 -6.90 2.42
C VAL A 252 14.51 -6.34 3.35
N LEU A 253 14.14 -7.09 4.39
CA LEU A 253 13.24 -6.64 5.44
C LEU A 253 14.07 -6.33 6.68
N ASP A 254 14.21 -5.05 6.99
CA ASP A 254 14.88 -4.59 8.20
C ASP A 254 14.01 -4.84 9.44
N GLY A 255 14.66 -4.85 10.61
CA GLY A 255 13.98 -5.08 11.87
C GLY A 255 13.67 -6.55 12.18
N ALA A 256 12.68 -6.79 13.03
CA ALA A 256 12.30 -8.11 13.50
C ALA A 256 11.22 -8.73 12.61
N THR A 257 11.52 -9.93 12.09
CA THR A 257 10.61 -10.70 11.23
C THR A 257 10.31 -12.06 11.85
N SER A 258 9.06 -12.51 11.76
CA SER A 258 8.67 -13.89 12.12
C SER A 258 8.35 -14.70 10.86
N SER A 259 8.46 -16.02 10.93
CA SER A 259 8.12 -16.88 9.80
C SER A 259 6.64 -17.23 9.76
N LEU A 260 6.15 -17.54 8.56
CA LEU A 260 4.79 -17.96 8.25
C LEU A 260 4.81 -19.42 7.77
N ASP A 261 3.92 -20.22 8.34
CA ASP A 261 3.54 -21.51 7.81
C ASP A 261 2.35 -21.34 6.84
N VAL A 262 2.55 -21.67 5.56
CA VAL A 262 1.54 -21.45 4.51
C VAL A 262 1.12 -22.81 3.94
N ARG A 263 -0.15 -23.19 4.13
CA ARG A 263 -0.70 -24.48 3.70
C ARG A 263 -1.21 -24.44 2.26
N GLU A 264 -0.30 -24.27 1.32
CA GLU A 264 -0.64 -24.29 -0.11
C GLU A 264 -1.15 -25.67 -0.55
N ASN A 265 -2.13 -25.68 -1.46
CA ASN A 265 -2.70 -26.90 -2.04
C ASN A 265 -3.27 -27.92 -1.03
N ASP A 266 -3.63 -27.47 0.18
CA ASP A 266 -4.28 -28.29 1.19
C ASP A 266 -5.72 -28.63 0.75
N GLY A 267 -6.06 -29.93 0.74
CA GLY A 267 -7.37 -30.40 0.27
C GLY A 267 -8.56 -29.88 1.07
N ASP A 268 -8.42 -29.66 2.38
CA ASP A 268 -9.48 -29.07 3.21
C ASP A 268 -9.72 -27.60 2.83
N LEU A 269 -8.64 -26.85 2.63
CA LEU A 269 -8.73 -25.44 2.24
C LEU A 269 -9.32 -25.29 0.83
N ILE A 270 -8.91 -26.13 -0.11
CA ILE A 270 -9.47 -26.14 -1.47
C ILE A 270 -10.98 -26.43 -1.44
N ASN A 271 -11.43 -27.40 -0.64
CA ASN A 271 -12.86 -27.70 -0.46
C ASN A 271 -13.64 -26.51 0.11
N ARG A 272 -12.99 -25.69 0.95
CA ARG A 272 -13.53 -24.45 1.52
C ARG A 272 -13.32 -23.23 0.61
N GLN A 273 -12.85 -23.44 -0.63
CA GLN A 273 -12.52 -22.40 -1.61
C GLN A 273 -11.51 -21.38 -1.07
N LEU A 274 -10.57 -21.83 -0.25
CA LEU A 274 -9.45 -21.05 0.27
C LEU A 274 -8.17 -21.47 -0.44
N ASN A 275 -7.46 -20.50 -0.99
CA ASN A 275 -6.19 -20.72 -1.66
C ASN A 275 -5.13 -19.78 -1.07
N PRO A 276 -4.39 -20.24 -0.04
CA PRO A 276 -3.23 -19.53 0.46
C PRO A 276 -2.04 -19.72 -0.50
N VAL A 277 -1.25 -18.66 -0.70
CA VAL A 277 -0.02 -18.66 -1.51
C VAL A 277 1.08 -17.88 -0.81
N ARG A 278 2.34 -18.32 -0.93
CA ARG A 278 3.51 -17.60 -0.40
C ARG A 278 3.87 -16.40 -1.28
N LEU A 279 4.27 -15.28 -0.68
CA LEU A 279 4.67 -14.07 -1.42
C LEU A 279 6.17 -13.76 -1.36
N ILE A 280 6.80 -13.99 -0.21
CA ILE A 280 8.24 -13.76 -0.01
C ILE A 280 8.83 -15.00 0.66
N GLN A 281 9.78 -15.62 -0.04
CA GLN A 281 10.57 -16.73 0.47
C GLN A 281 11.88 -16.19 1.05
N VAL A 282 12.22 -16.62 2.25
CA VAL A 282 13.47 -16.23 2.93
C VAL A 282 14.66 -16.99 2.35
N ALA A 283 15.81 -16.32 2.29
CA ALA A 283 17.05 -16.91 1.85
C ALA A 283 17.49 -18.09 2.74
N PRO A 284 18.14 -19.14 2.18
CA PRO A 284 18.36 -20.42 2.89
C PRO A 284 19.25 -20.36 4.13
N GLU A 285 20.06 -19.32 4.29
CA GLU A 285 20.95 -19.13 5.44
C GLU A 285 20.22 -18.72 6.73
N PHE A 286 18.94 -18.34 6.64
CA PHE A 286 18.14 -17.98 7.80
C PHE A 286 17.38 -19.19 8.34
N TRP A 287 17.17 -19.21 9.66
CA TRP A 287 16.24 -20.10 10.35
C TRP A 287 15.30 -19.31 11.25
N GLY A 288 14.21 -19.93 11.66
CA GLY A 288 13.25 -19.39 12.61
C GLY A 288 13.63 -19.80 14.02
N GLU A 289 14.34 -18.92 14.72
CA GLU A 289 14.79 -19.10 16.09
C GLU A 289 13.62 -18.95 17.08
N THR A 290 13.40 -19.96 17.90
CA THR A 290 12.31 -19.94 18.88
C THR A 290 12.73 -19.35 20.22
N ARG A 291 14.00 -19.45 20.62
CA ARG A 291 14.56 -18.91 21.87
C ARG A 291 15.32 -17.60 21.62
N PHE A 292 14.66 -16.67 20.94
CA PHE A 292 15.26 -15.37 20.64
C PHE A 292 15.55 -14.58 21.94
N GLY A 293 16.76 -14.02 22.05
CA GLY A 293 17.19 -13.19 23.20
C GLY A 293 18.21 -13.85 24.14
N GLU A 294 18.50 -15.14 23.94
CA GLU A 294 19.63 -15.81 24.60
C GLU A 294 20.97 -15.41 23.94
N LYS A 295 22.09 -15.47 24.70
CA LYS A 295 23.39 -14.94 24.24
C LYS A 295 24.10 -15.85 23.23
N ASP A 296 23.85 -17.15 23.27
CA ASP A 296 24.48 -18.15 22.42
C ASP A 296 23.43 -18.76 21.48
N VAL A 297 23.06 -18.00 20.46
CA VAL A 297 22.07 -18.44 19.49
C VAL A 297 22.75 -19.33 18.45
N ALA A 298 22.32 -20.59 18.39
CA ALA A 298 22.73 -21.59 17.41
C ALA A 298 21.51 -22.42 17.05
N TYR A 299 21.39 -22.77 15.77
CA TYR A 299 20.26 -23.54 15.27
C TYR A 299 20.08 -24.88 16.02
N ASP A 300 18.89 -25.08 16.58
CA ASP A 300 18.46 -26.32 17.21
C ASP A 300 17.45 -27.06 16.32
N GLU A 301 17.79 -28.25 15.82
CA GLU A 301 16.92 -29.05 14.94
C GLU A 301 15.61 -29.50 15.61
N THR A 302 15.56 -29.55 16.94
CA THR A 302 14.38 -30.02 17.69
C THR A 302 13.37 -28.93 17.99
N GLU A 303 13.82 -27.67 18.07
CA GLU A 303 12.97 -26.54 18.48
C GLU A 303 12.79 -25.50 17.37
N ASP A 304 13.79 -25.28 16.52
CA ASP A 304 13.78 -24.22 15.53
C ASP A 304 13.19 -24.63 14.18
N ASN A 305 12.69 -23.62 13.47
CA ASN A 305 12.10 -23.81 12.16
C ASN A 305 13.16 -23.67 11.07
N ARG A 306 13.49 -24.78 10.40
CA ARG A 306 14.37 -24.76 9.23
C ARG A 306 13.66 -24.19 8.01
N GLY A 307 14.44 -23.56 7.13
CA GLY A 307 13.98 -23.16 5.80
C GLY A 307 13.53 -24.33 4.90
N PRO A 308 12.74 -24.05 3.84
CA PRO A 308 12.37 -22.71 3.37
C PRO A 308 11.34 -22.03 4.27
N LEU A 309 11.64 -20.80 4.68
CA LEU A 309 10.73 -19.96 5.47
C LEU A 309 10.05 -18.94 4.56
N HIS A 310 8.87 -18.49 4.96
CA HIS A 310 8.13 -17.46 4.26
C HIS A 310 7.79 -16.34 5.23
N VAL A 311 7.76 -15.10 4.75
CA VAL A 311 7.53 -13.90 5.60
C VAL A 311 6.37 -13.04 5.10
N ALA A 312 5.82 -13.38 3.94
CA ALA A 312 4.56 -12.84 3.48
C ALA A 312 3.75 -13.91 2.75
N ALA A 313 2.43 -13.82 2.85
CA ALA A 313 1.47 -14.74 2.25
C ALA A 313 0.23 -13.98 1.79
N ALA A 314 -0.45 -14.50 0.77
CA ALA A 314 -1.78 -14.07 0.37
C ALA A 314 -2.76 -15.22 0.51
N VAL A 315 -4.04 -14.92 0.70
CA VAL A 315 -5.13 -15.88 0.70
C VAL A 315 -6.26 -15.34 -0.16
N THR A 316 -6.74 -16.14 -1.10
CA THR A 316 -7.99 -15.86 -1.80
C THR A 316 -9.10 -16.77 -1.29
N ARG A 317 -10.29 -16.23 -1.09
CA ARG A 317 -11.51 -16.97 -0.75
C ARG A 317 -12.57 -16.79 -1.82
N GLY A 318 -13.11 -17.90 -2.30
CA GLY A 318 -14.11 -17.95 -3.36
C GLY A 318 -13.57 -18.57 -4.65
N ALA A 319 -14.43 -18.68 -5.66
CA ALA A 319 -14.10 -19.32 -6.94
C ALA A 319 -13.24 -18.41 -7.83
N ALA A 320 -11.96 -18.22 -7.48
CA ALA A 320 -11.01 -17.44 -8.26
C ALA A 320 -10.74 -18.01 -9.67
N ASN A 321 -11.06 -19.30 -9.89
CA ASN A 321 -10.84 -20.01 -11.16
C ASN A 321 -12.09 -20.09 -12.07
N ASP A 322 -13.24 -19.55 -11.65
CA ASP A 322 -14.43 -19.42 -12.52
C ASP A 322 -14.61 -17.94 -12.88
N ASP A 323 -14.39 -17.60 -14.15
CA ASP A 323 -14.48 -16.23 -14.70
C ASP A 323 -15.80 -15.52 -14.35
N ARG A 324 -16.87 -16.27 -14.04
CA ARG A 324 -18.17 -15.72 -13.64
C ARG A 324 -18.22 -15.18 -12.22
N TYR A 325 -17.32 -15.63 -11.35
CA TYR A 325 -17.27 -15.27 -9.92
C TYR A 325 -15.91 -14.71 -9.49
N ALA A 326 -14.95 -14.57 -10.41
CA ALA A 326 -13.64 -13.97 -10.16
C ALA A 326 -13.72 -12.55 -9.55
N ALA A 327 -14.78 -11.81 -9.89
CA ALA A 327 -15.06 -10.48 -9.35
C ALA A 327 -15.55 -10.45 -7.89
N ASP A 328 -15.96 -11.59 -7.31
CA ASP A 328 -16.46 -11.69 -5.93
C ASP A 328 -15.44 -12.27 -4.94
N VAL A 329 -14.22 -12.50 -5.39
CA VAL A 329 -13.14 -13.11 -4.59
C VAL A 329 -12.75 -12.19 -3.45
N SER A 330 -12.75 -12.73 -2.23
CA SER A 330 -12.19 -12.04 -1.06
C SER A 330 -10.70 -12.31 -0.95
N ARG A 331 -9.93 -11.32 -0.52
CA ARG A 331 -8.47 -11.37 -0.53
C ARG A 331 -7.90 -10.96 0.81
N MET A 332 -6.86 -11.66 1.24
CA MET A 332 -6.12 -11.35 2.45
C MET A 332 -4.64 -11.35 2.13
N VAL A 333 -3.90 -10.39 2.67
CA VAL A 333 -2.42 -10.35 2.62
C VAL A 333 -1.90 -10.29 4.04
N ILE A 334 -0.92 -11.13 4.34
CA ILE A 334 -0.24 -11.20 5.63
C ILE A 334 1.24 -10.91 5.39
N ILE A 335 1.81 -9.93 6.09
CA ILE A 335 3.23 -9.58 6.08
C ILE A 335 3.75 -9.68 7.51
N ALA A 336 4.76 -10.52 7.76
CA ALA A 336 5.26 -10.84 9.09
C ALA A 336 6.43 -9.95 9.55
N ASN A 337 6.41 -8.70 9.12
CA ASN A 337 7.35 -7.65 9.52
C ASN A 337 6.58 -6.32 9.52
N THR A 338 6.60 -5.59 10.63
CA THR A 338 6.03 -4.22 10.70
C THR A 338 7.11 -3.17 10.52
N ASP A 339 8.34 -3.48 10.94
CA ASP A 339 9.47 -2.55 11.01
C ASP A 339 9.86 -1.98 9.64
N PHE A 340 9.51 -2.63 8.52
CA PHE A 340 9.72 -2.07 7.16
C PHE A 340 8.89 -0.82 6.87
N LEU A 341 7.84 -0.56 7.66
CA LEU A 341 7.04 0.66 7.56
C LEU A 341 7.71 1.86 8.24
N ASP A 342 8.67 1.62 9.14
CA ASP A 342 9.39 2.73 9.80
C ASP A 342 10.19 3.52 8.77
N ALA A 343 10.13 4.85 8.84
CA ALA A 343 10.74 5.74 7.85
C ALA A 343 12.24 5.49 7.63
N GLU A 344 12.96 5.01 8.65
CA GLU A 344 14.38 4.67 8.57
C GLU A 344 14.67 3.35 7.84
N ASN A 345 13.67 2.47 7.74
CA ASN A 345 13.76 1.11 7.18
C ASN A 345 13.07 0.98 5.82
N GLN A 346 12.51 2.07 5.28
CA GLN A 346 11.80 2.05 4.00
C GLN A 346 12.75 1.78 2.84
N ARG A 347 12.43 0.74 2.08
CA ARG A 347 13.10 0.37 0.83
C ARG A 347 12.08 0.42 -0.30
N ALA A 348 12.49 0.88 -1.47
CA ALA A 348 11.60 1.08 -2.61
C ALA A 348 10.84 -0.22 -2.96
N GLU A 349 11.54 -1.35 -2.97
CA GLU A 349 10.98 -2.66 -3.32
C GLU A 349 9.89 -3.12 -2.33
N ASN A 350 10.03 -2.79 -1.05
CA ASN A 350 9.04 -3.12 -0.02
C ASN A 350 7.79 -2.22 -0.13
N ILE A 351 7.98 -0.95 -0.49
CA ILE A 351 6.87 -0.01 -0.70
C ILE A 351 6.11 -0.37 -1.98
N ASP A 352 6.81 -0.72 -3.06
CA ASP A 352 6.22 -1.20 -4.31
C ASP A 352 5.45 -2.52 -4.10
N PHE A 353 6.00 -3.42 -3.29
CA PHE A 353 5.32 -4.65 -2.88
C PHE A 353 4.04 -4.35 -2.09
N LEU A 354 4.10 -3.45 -1.10
CA LEU A 354 2.93 -3.05 -0.31
C LEU A 354 1.86 -2.35 -1.16
N ALA A 355 2.26 -1.48 -2.08
CA ALA A 355 1.36 -0.82 -3.03
C ALA A 355 0.67 -1.84 -3.94
N SER A 356 1.44 -2.79 -4.49
CA SER A 356 0.93 -3.87 -5.33
C SER A 356 -0.06 -4.78 -4.57
N CYS A 357 0.28 -5.16 -3.33
CA CYS A 357 -0.62 -5.91 -2.46
C CYS A 357 -1.91 -5.14 -2.15
N SER A 358 -1.81 -3.84 -1.84
CA SER A 358 -2.96 -2.99 -1.54
C SER A 358 -3.89 -2.83 -2.75
N ASN A 359 -3.34 -2.67 -3.95
CA ASN A 359 -4.13 -2.62 -5.18
C ASN A 359 -4.82 -3.95 -5.47
N TRP A 360 -4.11 -5.07 -5.28
CA TRP A 360 -4.71 -6.40 -5.43
C TRP A 360 -5.84 -6.65 -4.43
N LEU A 361 -5.65 -6.28 -3.16
CA LEU A 361 -6.68 -6.34 -2.13
C LEU A 361 -7.94 -5.55 -2.52
N MET A 362 -7.77 -4.38 -3.15
CA MET A 362 -8.87 -3.49 -3.56
C MET A 362 -9.48 -3.80 -4.93
N ASP A 363 -9.15 -4.95 -5.52
CA ASP A 363 -9.65 -5.39 -6.84
C ASP A 363 -9.20 -4.51 -8.02
N ARG A 364 -7.99 -3.95 -7.91
CA ARG A 364 -7.33 -3.15 -8.94
C ARG A 364 -6.19 -3.92 -9.60
N GLN A 365 -6.47 -5.11 -10.14
CA GLN A 365 -5.44 -5.95 -10.76
C GLN A 365 -4.76 -5.28 -11.97
N SER A 366 -5.46 -4.38 -12.68
CA SER A 366 -4.88 -3.60 -13.78
C SER A 366 -3.81 -2.60 -13.33
N LEU A 367 -3.79 -2.22 -12.05
CA LEU A 367 -2.83 -1.30 -11.44
C LEU A 367 -1.79 -2.02 -10.56
N ALA A 368 -1.98 -3.32 -10.31
CA ALA A 368 -1.00 -4.12 -9.57
C ALA A 368 0.26 -4.36 -10.42
N GLY A 369 1.44 -4.14 -9.82
CA GLY A 369 2.73 -4.17 -10.52
C GLY A 369 3.22 -2.83 -11.08
N ILE A 370 2.34 -1.82 -11.14
CA ILE A 370 2.76 -0.44 -11.46
C ILE A 370 3.15 0.24 -10.14
N GLY A 371 4.38 0.00 -9.68
CA GLY A 371 4.96 0.76 -8.57
C GLY A 371 5.23 2.22 -9.00
N PRO A 372 5.14 3.21 -8.08
CA PRO A 372 5.68 4.53 -8.33
C PRO A 372 7.18 4.41 -8.65
N ARG A 373 7.62 4.91 -9.81
CA ARG A 373 9.05 4.86 -10.15
C ARG A 373 9.81 5.77 -9.19
N SER A 374 10.74 5.20 -8.43
CA SER A 374 11.64 6.00 -7.61
C SER A 374 12.45 6.96 -8.48
N LEU A 375 12.44 8.24 -8.11
CA LEU A 375 13.30 9.26 -8.71
C LEU A 375 14.74 9.01 -8.26
N ASP A 376 15.51 8.28 -9.07
CA ASP A 376 16.96 8.34 -8.99
C ASP A 376 17.40 9.76 -9.32
N THR A 377 17.95 10.46 -8.33
CA THR A 377 18.50 11.81 -8.53
C THR A 377 19.75 11.68 -9.40
N TYR A 378 19.60 11.75 -10.72
CA TYR A 378 20.73 11.87 -11.63
C TYR A 378 21.38 13.24 -11.42
N LYS A 379 22.46 13.26 -10.62
CA LYS A 379 23.41 14.37 -10.67
C LYS A 379 24.03 14.35 -12.06
N LEU A 380 23.52 15.18 -12.97
CA LEU A 380 24.20 15.49 -14.21
C LEU A 380 25.56 16.11 -13.84
N PRO A 381 26.70 15.44 -14.12
CA PRO A 381 27.98 16.09 -13.98
C PRO A 381 28.06 17.10 -15.13
N ILE A 382 27.69 18.34 -14.85
CA ILE A 382 27.91 19.44 -15.78
C ILE A 382 29.43 19.61 -15.85
N LEU A 383 30.01 19.30 -17.01
CA LEU A 383 31.41 19.58 -17.29
C LEU A 383 31.61 21.11 -17.24
N ASP A 384 32.71 21.58 -16.67
CA ASP A 384 32.98 23.03 -16.47
C ASP A 384 32.78 23.88 -17.74
N ALA A 385 32.97 23.29 -18.92
CA ALA A 385 32.74 23.93 -20.22
C ALA A 385 31.27 24.31 -20.50
N GLN A 386 30.29 23.74 -19.80
CA GLN A 386 28.86 24.02 -19.98
C GLN A 386 28.32 25.07 -18.98
N VAL A 387 29.02 25.31 -17.87
CA VAL A 387 28.64 26.36 -16.89
C VAL A 387 28.83 27.77 -17.46
N SER A 388 29.78 27.95 -18.39
CA SER A 388 30.04 29.27 -19.02
C SER A 388 28.94 29.75 -19.96
N PHE A 389 28.01 28.88 -20.37
CA PHE A 389 26.86 29.26 -21.20
C PHE A 389 25.61 29.64 -20.38
N ILE A 390 25.53 29.24 -19.11
CA ILE A 390 24.38 29.51 -18.24
C ILE A 390 24.56 30.86 -17.49
N ASN A 391 25.80 31.31 -17.29
CA ASN A 391 26.12 32.57 -16.61
C ASN A 391 26.35 33.76 -17.56
N ARG A 392 25.67 33.81 -18.71
CA ARG A 392 25.71 34.97 -19.62
C ARG A 392 24.38 35.66 -19.78
#